data_AF-A0A7Z2ZQZ9-F1
#
_entry.id   AF-A0A7Z2ZQZ9-F1
#
_cell.length_a   1.000
_cell.length_b   1.000
_cell.length_c   1.000
_cell.angle_alpha   90.00
_cell.angle_beta   90.00
_cell.angle_gamma   90.00
#
_symmetry.space_group_name_H-M   'P 1'
#
loop_
_entity.id
_entity.type
_entity.pdbx_description
1 polymer ?
#
loop_
_entity_poly.entity_id
_entity_poly.type
_entity_poly.pdbx_seq_one_letter_code
_entity_poly.pdbx_strand_id
1 'polypeptide(L)'
;MLNKPTLTDEDIASTILSDLKRVTREYATAATESVCPEIRQMFTQMLNSTLTMQGELYTIMQQNNMYNASSPVIKQEVDKQLKQYQQTQQKTSQFVQQAQAAQSPIPPNSAGTSSMPAYQ
;
A
#
# COMPACT_ATOMS: atom_id res chain seq x y z
N MET A 1 -28.18 -42.97 11.20
CA MET A 1 -27.34 -42.38 10.15
C MET A 1 -26.57 -41.25 10.78
N LEU A 2 -25.24 -41.28 10.73
CA LEU A 2 -24.38 -40.27 11.38
C LEU A 2 -24.56 -38.93 10.65
N ASN A 3 -24.94 -37.89 11.38
CA ASN A 3 -25.14 -36.53 10.88
C ASN A 3 -23.78 -35.92 10.51
N LYS A 4 -23.28 -36.18 9.28
CA LYS A 4 -22.07 -35.54 8.77
C LYS A 4 -22.29 -34.03 8.69
N PRO A 5 -21.39 -33.20 9.26
CA PRO A 5 -21.43 -31.75 9.05
C PRO A 5 -21.36 -31.44 7.55
N THR A 6 -22.15 -30.46 7.10
CA THR A 6 -22.18 -30.01 5.70
C THR A 6 -20.88 -29.34 5.26
N LEU A 7 -20.15 -28.73 6.20
CA LEU A 7 -18.85 -28.10 5.98
C LEU A 7 -17.77 -28.89 6.70
N THR A 8 -16.63 -29.09 6.04
CA THR A 8 -15.45 -29.68 6.66
C THR A 8 -14.70 -28.64 7.51
N ASP A 9 -13.82 -29.09 8.41
CA ASP A 9 -12.94 -28.20 9.16
C ASP A 9 -12.04 -27.37 8.23
N GLU A 10 -11.65 -27.94 7.08
CA GLU A 10 -10.89 -27.23 6.03
C GLU A 10 -11.72 -26.11 5.40
N ASP A 11 -13.00 -26.34 5.10
CA ASP A 11 -13.89 -25.32 4.54
C ASP A 11 -14.09 -24.16 5.53
N ILE A 12 -14.28 -24.49 6.80
CA ILE A 12 -14.44 -23.50 7.89
C ILE A 12 -13.14 -22.70 8.05
N ALA A 13 -12.01 -23.37 8.18
CA ALA A 13 -10.71 -22.73 8.34
C ALA A 13 -10.34 -21.85 7.13
N SER A 14 -10.63 -22.32 5.91
CA SER A 14 -10.42 -21.55 4.67
C SER A 14 -11.30 -20.31 4.61
N THR A 15 -12.54 -20.40 5.07
CA THR A 15 -13.46 -19.26 5.16
C THR A 15 -12.93 -18.21 6.14
N ILE A 16 -12.55 -18.64 7.35
CA ILE A 16 -12.00 -17.75 8.39
C ILE A 16 -10.69 -17.11 7.88
N LEU A 17 -9.79 -17.90 7.31
CA LEU A 17 -8.52 -17.39 6.78
C LEU A 17 -8.73 -16.35 5.68
N SER A 18 -9.73 -16.54 4.81
CA SER A 18 -10.09 -15.59 3.76
C SER A 18 -10.65 -14.29 4.34
N ASP A 19 -11.46 -14.38 5.39
CA ASP A 19 -12.00 -13.23 6.11
C ASP A 19 -10.89 -12.44 6.82
N LEU A 20 -9.99 -13.10 7.54
CA LEU A 20 -8.84 -12.48 8.19
C LEU A 20 -7.95 -11.73 7.17
N LYS A 21 -7.73 -12.29 5.98
CA LYS A 21 -6.99 -11.62 4.90
C LYS A 21 -7.74 -10.38 4.38
N ARG A 22 -9.08 -10.44 4.29
CA ARG A 22 -9.90 -9.30 3.86
C ARG A 22 -9.84 -8.17 4.88
N VAL A 23 -10.14 -8.47 6.14
CA VAL A 23 -10.18 -7.50 7.25
C VAL A 23 -8.80 -6.88 7.51
N THR A 24 -7.72 -7.65 7.35
CA THR A 24 -6.35 -7.10 7.37
C THR A 24 -6.17 -5.95 6.38
N ARG A 25 -6.66 -6.09 5.13
CA ARG A 25 -6.56 -5.02 4.12
C ARG A 25 -7.41 -3.82 4.49
N GLU A 26 -8.62 -4.05 4.98
CA GLU A 26 -9.54 -3.00 5.40
C GLU A 26 -8.96 -2.17 6.56
N TYR A 27 -8.38 -2.82 7.58
CA TYR A 27 -7.73 -2.14 8.70
C TYR A 27 -6.43 -1.43 8.30
N ALA A 28 -5.67 -1.97 7.35
CA ALA A 28 -4.53 -1.29 6.79
C ALA A 28 -4.95 0.02 6.11
N THR A 29 -5.95 -0.02 5.22
CA THR A 29 -6.53 1.18 4.60
C THR A 29 -7.00 2.17 5.67
N ALA A 30 -7.81 1.71 6.62
CA ALA A 30 -8.36 2.57 7.65
C ALA A 30 -7.28 3.21 8.54
N ALA A 31 -6.22 2.49 8.89
CA ALA A 31 -5.08 3.07 9.62
C ALA A 31 -4.37 4.16 8.79
N THR A 32 -4.15 3.91 7.49
CA THR A 32 -3.46 4.87 6.62
C THR A 32 -4.29 6.10 6.25
N GLU A 33 -5.61 5.97 6.16
CA GLU A 33 -6.53 7.05 5.77
C GLU A 33 -7.09 7.82 6.99
N SER A 34 -6.88 7.33 8.21
CA SER A 34 -7.31 8.01 9.43
C SER A 34 -6.51 9.28 9.70
N VAL A 35 -7.21 10.42 9.72
CA VAL A 35 -6.64 11.73 10.10
C VAL A 35 -6.47 11.89 11.62
N CYS A 36 -7.35 11.25 12.41
CA CYS A 36 -7.32 11.29 13.88
C CYS A 36 -6.31 10.25 14.41
N PRO A 37 -5.31 10.67 15.22
CA PRO A 37 -4.28 9.77 15.76
C PRO A 37 -4.86 8.60 16.56
N GLU A 38 -5.90 8.83 17.34
CA GLU A 38 -6.55 7.83 18.18
C GLU A 38 -7.22 6.74 17.33
N ILE A 39 -7.93 7.14 16.27
CA ILE A 39 -8.57 6.20 15.33
C ILE A 39 -7.52 5.43 14.53
N ARG A 40 -6.44 6.10 14.10
CA ARG A 40 -5.29 5.42 13.47
C ARG A 40 -4.69 4.36 14.39
N GLN A 41 -4.48 4.69 15.66
CA GLN A 41 -3.93 3.77 16.64
C GLN A 41 -4.85 2.57 16.87
N MET A 42 -6.16 2.80 16.95
CA MET A 42 -7.16 1.73 17.07
C MET A 42 -7.09 0.77 15.86
N PHE A 43 -7.11 1.28 14.63
CA PHE A 43 -6.98 0.43 13.44
C PHE A 43 -5.63 -0.28 13.36
N THR A 44 -4.55 0.35 13.82
CA THR A 44 -3.22 -0.27 13.90
C THR A 44 -3.22 -1.45 14.87
N GLN A 45 -3.88 -1.33 16.03
CA GLN A 45 -4.02 -2.43 16.99
C GLN A 45 -4.85 -3.58 16.43
N MET A 46 -5.99 -3.27 15.79
CA MET A 46 -6.83 -4.29 15.16
C MET A 46 -6.08 -5.00 14.02
N LEU A 47 -5.36 -4.26 13.18
CA LEU A 47 -4.49 -4.82 12.13
C LEU A 47 -3.48 -5.81 12.70
N ASN A 48 -2.73 -5.41 13.74
CA ASN A 48 -1.72 -6.26 14.36
C ASN A 48 -2.35 -7.53 14.96
N SER A 49 -3.50 -7.40 15.63
CA SER A 49 -4.23 -8.55 16.18
C SER A 49 -4.70 -9.52 15.09
N THR A 50 -5.29 -9.00 14.01
CA THR A 50 -5.75 -9.81 12.87
C THR A 50 -4.60 -10.53 12.17
N LEU A 51 -3.44 -9.87 12.01
CA LEU A 51 -2.23 -10.49 11.44
C LEU A 51 -1.73 -11.67 12.29
N THR A 52 -1.71 -11.53 13.62
CA THR A 52 -1.35 -12.62 14.53
C THR A 52 -2.30 -13.81 14.37
N MET A 53 -3.62 -13.58 14.45
CA MET A 53 -4.61 -14.65 14.28
C MET A 53 -4.51 -15.33 12.91
N GLN A 54 -4.25 -14.55 11.85
CA GLN A 54 -4.05 -15.09 10.51
C GLN A 54 -2.84 -16.02 10.44
N GLY A 55 -1.72 -15.64 11.05
CA GLY A 55 -0.49 -16.45 11.10
C GLY A 55 -0.65 -17.75 11.91
N GLU A 56 -1.35 -17.67 13.05
CA GLU A 56 -1.68 -18.83 13.88
C GLU A 56 -2.56 -19.83 13.11
N LEU A 57 -3.65 -19.34 12.51
CA LEU A 57 -4.55 -20.19 11.72
C LEU A 57 -3.85 -20.81 10.51
N TYR A 58 -3.00 -20.04 9.81
CA TYR A 58 -2.19 -20.56 8.71
C TYR A 58 -1.31 -21.72 9.16
N THR A 59 -0.63 -21.58 10.30
CA THR A 59 0.25 -22.61 10.84
C THR A 59 -0.53 -23.88 11.17
N ILE A 60 -1.70 -23.75 11.80
CA ILE A 60 -2.58 -24.88 12.11
C ILE A 60 -3.07 -25.56 10.84
N MET A 61 -3.55 -24.81 9.85
CA MET A 61 -4.02 -25.36 8.57
C MET A 61 -2.89 -26.09 7.83
N GLN A 62 -1.67 -25.55 7.85
CA GLN A 62 -0.51 -26.18 7.23
C GLN A 62 -0.14 -27.50 7.92
N GLN A 63 -0.08 -27.53 9.25
CA GLN A 63 0.21 -28.74 10.02
C GLN A 63 -0.81 -29.86 9.79
N ASN A 64 -2.07 -29.49 9.50
CA ASN A 64 -3.16 -30.43 9.23
C ASN A 64 -3.34 -30.75 7.74
N ASN A 65 -2.42 -30.32 6.86
CA ASN A 65 -2.52 -30.49 5.40
C ASN A 65 -3.81 -29.89 4.79
N MET A 66 -4.39 -28.88 5.44
CA MET A 66 -5.61 -28.17 5.02
C MET A 66 -5.31 -26.91 4.18
N TYR A 67 -4.03 -26.60 3.94
CA TYR A 67 -3.64 -25.42 3.19
C TYR A 67 -2.94 -25.81 1.89
N ASN A 68 -3.63 -25.63 0.77
CA ASN A 68 -3.02 -25.66 -0.55
C ASN A 68 -2.55 -24.25 -0.90
N ALA A 69 -1.25 -23.97 -0.68
CA ALA A 69 -0.67 -22.70 -1.10
C ALA A 69 -0.88 -22.55 -2.61
N SER A 70 -1.59 -21.51 -3.03
CA SER A 70 -1.73 -21.18 -4.45
C SER A 70 -0.34 -21.08 -5.08
N SER A 71 -0.23 -21.57 -6.32
CA SER A 71 0.98 -21.63 -7.15
C SER A 71 1.91 -20.40 -7.01
N PRO A 72 3.25 -20.52 -7.20
CA PRO A 72 4.27 -19.49 -6.94
C PRO A 72 4.17 -18.14 -7.71
N VAL A 73 3.02 -17.82 -8.30
CA VAL A 73 2.69 -16.63 -9.09
C VAL A 73 3.01 -15.32 -8.36
N ILE A 74 3.15 -15.34 -7.03
CA ILE A 74 3.57 -14.19 -6.20
C ILE A 74 4.84 -13.52 -6.74
N LYS A 75 5.82 -14.29 -7.23
CA LYS A 75 7.10 -13.70 -7.67
C LYS A 75 6.92 -12.73 -8.85
N GLN A 76 6.07 -13.07 -9.82
CA GLN A 76 5.83 -12.22 -10.99
C GLN A 76 5.13 -10.90 -10.61
N GLU A 77 4.20 -10.94 -9.66
CA GLU A 77 3.50 -9.73 -9.20
C GLU A 77 4.41 -8.85 -8.34
N VAL A 78 5.26 -9.45 -7.49
CA VAL A 78 6.29 -8.73 -6.72
C VAL A 78 7.29 -8.06 -7.67
N ASP A 79 7.76 -8.77 -8.71
CA ASP A 79 8.67 -8.22 -9.71
C ASP A 79 8.05 -7.04 -10.48
N LYS A 80 6.74 -7.11 -10.76
CA LYS A 80 5.98 -6.03 -11.40
C LYS A 80 5.86 -4.81 -10.50
N GLN A 81 5.53 -4.98 -9.22
CA GLN A 81 5.46 -3.89 -8.26
C GLN A 81 6.82 -3.24 -8.04
N LEU A 82 7.89 -4.04 -7.94
CA LEU A 82 9.26 -3.54 -7.83
C LEU A 82 9.63 -2.63 -9.01
N LYS A 83 9.33 -3.05 -10.24
CA LYS A 83 9.55 -2.23 -11.44
C LYS A 83 8.75 -0.93 -11.41
N GLN A 84 7.49 -0.96 -10.98
CA GLN A 84 6.67 0.24 -10.84
C GLN A 84 7.27 1.22 -9.82
N TYR A 85 7.71 0.74 -8.67
CA TYR A 85 8.33 1.60 -7.66
C TYR A 85 9.65 2.23 -8.15
N GLN A 86 10.48 1.47 -8.86
CA GLN A 86 11.70 2.01 -9.49
C GLN A 86 11.39 3.13 -10.48
N GLN A 87 10.38 2.95 -11.34
CA GLN A 87 9.94 3.99 -12.28
C GLN A 87 9.40 5.22 -11.56
N THR A 88 8.62 5.04 -10.51
CA THR A 88 8.09 6.14 -9.69
C THR A 88 9.22 6.93 -9.05
N GLN A 89 10.22 6.27 -8.45
CA GLN A 89 11.38 6.96 -7.87
C GLN A 89 12.15 7.79 -8.89
N GLN A 90 12.36 7.26 -10.10
CA GLN A 90 13.02 8.00 -11.18
C GLN A 90 12.22 9.24 -11.58
N LYS A 91 10.90 9.10 -11.78
CA LYS A 91 10.03 10.23 -12.12
C LYS A 91 10.01 11.30 -11.03
N THR A 92 9.93 10.89 -9.77
CA THR A 92 9.99 11.82 -8.62
C THR A 92 11.32 12.56 -8.59
N SER A 93 12.44 11.88 -8.83
CA SER A 93 13.76 12.51 -8.86
C SER A 93 13.88 13.55 -9.97
N GLN A 94 13.39 13.22 -11.17
CA GLN A 94 13.34 14.16 -12.30
C GLN A 94 12.45 15.37 -12.00
N PHE A 95 11.28 15.14 -11.42
CA PHE A 95 10.36 16.21 -11.02
C PHE A 95 11.02 17.16 -10.01
N VAL A 96 11.69 16.63 -8.98
CA VAL A 96 12.39 17.44 -7.96
C VAL A 96 13.50 18.28 -8.61
N GLN A 97 14.30 17.70 -9.51
CA GLN A 97 15.35 18.44 -10.23
C GLN A 97 14.77 19.58 -11.09
N GLN A 98 13.68 19.32 -11.81
CA GLN A 98 12.99 20.34 -12.61
C GLN A 98 12.42 21.46 -11.75
N ALA A 99 11.79 21.10 -10.61
CA ALA A 99 11.25 22.07 -9.67
C ALA A 99 12.34 22.96 -9.04
N GLN A 100 13.51 22.38 -8.72
CA GLN A 100 14.65 23.14 -8.19
C GLN A 100 15.29 24.04 -9.26
N ALA A 101 15.42 23.56 -10.50
CA ALA A 101 15.94 24.37 -11.61
C ALA A 101 15.04 25.58 -11.91
N ALA A 102 13.71 25.40 -11.81
CA ALA A 102 12.73 26.46 -11.97
C ALA A 102 12.74 27.50 -10.83
N GLN A 103 13.39 27.22 -9.69
CA GLN A 103 13.56 28.14 -8.56
C GLN A 103 14.90 28.91 -8.58
N SER A 104 15.67 28.86 -9.67
CA SER A 104 16.90 29.65 -9.81
C SER A 104 16.62 31.16 -9.70
N PRO A 105 17.42 31.94 -8.94
CA PRO A 105 17.15 33.37 -8.73
C PRO A 105 17.30 34.18 -10.03
N ILE A 106 16.38 35.11 -10.26
CA ILE A 106 16.52 36.17 -11.28
C ILE A 106 17.83 36.93 -10.97
N PRO A 107 18.80 37.03 -11.90
CA PRO A 107 20.07 37.71 -11.65
C PRO A 107 19.83 39.22 -11.43
N PRO A 108 20.53 39.87 -10.49
CA PRO A 108 20.35 41.29 -10.24
C PRO A 108 20.99 42.14 -11.36
N ASN A 109 20.10 42.78 -12.12
CA ASN A 109 20.23 44.10 -12.75
C ASN A 109 21.26 44.30 -13.88
N SER A 110 20.78 44.74 -15.05
CA SER A 110 21.54 45.62 -15.94
C SER A 110 20.67 46.82 -16.30
N ALA A 111 20.99 47.96 -15.69
CA ALA A 111 20.46 49.27 -16.03
C ALA A 111 20.74 49.56 -17.52
N GLY A 112 19.69 49.91 -18.26
CA GLY A 112 19.75 50.30 -19.66
C GLY A 112 18.59 51.21 -20.00
N THR A 113 18.82 52.52 -19.84
CA THR A 113 17.98 53.63 -20.29
C THR A 113 17.57 53.50 -21.75
N SER A 114 16.27 53.60 -22.10
CA SER A 114 15.77 54.05 -23.42
C SER A 114 14.25 54.32 -23.40
N SER A 115 13.92 55.62 -23.31
CA SER A 115 12.79 56.37 -23.90
C SER A 115 11.48 55.66 -24.32
N MET A 116 10.38 56.12 -23.71
CA MET A 116 9.00 55.96 -24.17
C MET A 116 8.71 56.76 -25.47
N PRO A 117 7.88 56.26 -26.40
CA PRO A 117 7.22 57.11 -27.39
C PRO A 117 5.86 57.61 -26.87
N ALA A 118 5.63 58.91 -27.04
CA ALA A 118 4.34 59.56 -26.83
C ALA A 118 3.33 59.12 -27.91
N TYR A 119 2.11 58.80 -27.49
CA TYR A 119 1.00 58.54 -28.41
C TYR A 119 0.44 59.88 -28.92
N GLN A 120 0.34 60.01 -30.24
CA GLN A 120 -0.48 60.99 -30.97
C GLN A 120 -1.78 60.32 -31.40
#